data_AF-A0A8T4XVF0-F1
#
_entry.id   AF-A0A8T4XVF0-F1
#
_cell.length_a   1.000
_cell.length_b   1.000
_cell.length_c   1.000
_cell.angle_alpha   90.00
_cell.angle_beta   90.00
_cell.angle_gamma   90.00
#
_symmetry.space_group_name_H-M   'P 1'
#
loop_
_entity.id
_entity.type
_entity.pdbx_description
1 polymer ?
#
loop_
_entity_poly.entity_id
_entity_poly.type
_entity_poly.pdbx_seq_one_letter_code
_entity_poly.pdbx_strand_id
1 'polypeptide(L)'
;MVGDINGDSFIDVVIGNFAESPSEEGYLVWYEYPKWKRHVVARANLEAGGVLVDVNRDGRLDVVAGQPYYGRELYWFENPPNPADNWVRHIIDDSFQKYHDQAVGDVDNDGEDEILVASQIGRVLVYYDIPPDPTVSPWPREYRHLIYSDICVEGLAIADLDNDGLNEVVAGPNIFKPQPSLKGKWSRKILREFHARTYSGIVFSETRVQIADVNEDGILDIVMSEAESDIGRLAWFEGPNYEIHILNENLFHPHSLAIADFDGDGHLDVFVGEMHLGRNPNPKLLIYLNDGGGFFREYVIIDEDTGTHEAKVADIGNTSKPSIVGKPFKPKTQVDLWENITGL
;
A
#
# COMPACT_ATOMS: atom_id res chain seq x y z
N MET A 1 -0.62 -4.53 -7.28
CA MET A 1 -1.16 -3.23 -7.74
C MET A 1 -2.32 -3.49 -8.69
N VAL A 2 -3.23 -2.53 -8.84
CA VAL A 2 -4.35 -2.61 -9.79
C VAL A 2 -4.53 -1.25 -10.46
N GLY A 3 -4.79 -1.24 -11.77
CA GLY A 3 -4.97 -0.01 -12.58
C GLY A 3 -5.18 -0.34 -14.05
N ASP A 4 -5.65 0.62 -14.85
CA ASP A 4 -5.80 0.46 -16.30
C ASP A 4 -4.42 0.61 -16.97
N ILE A 5 -3.79 -0.51 -17.34
CA ILE A 5 -2.42 -0.53 -17.86
C ILE A 5 -2.38 -0.30 -19.37
N ASN A 6 -3.46 -0.65 -20.08
CA ASN A 6 -3.53 -0.62 -21.53
C ASN A 6 -4.47 0.45 -22.12
N GLY A 7 -5.13 1.23 -21.27
CA GLY A 7 -6.04 2.31 -21.66
C GLY A 7 -7.39 1.80 -22.17
N ASP A 8 -7.78 0.56 -21.86
CA ASP A 8 -9.05 -0.03 -22.29
C ASP A 8 -10.22 0.23 -21.32
N SER A 9 -9.96 1.01 -20.27
CA SER A 9 -10.87 1.38 -19.18
C SER A 9 -11.24 0.24 -18.24
N PHE A 10 -10.71 -0.97 -18.40
CA PHE A 10 -10.79 -2.00 -17.37
C PHE A 10 -9.58 -1.93 -16.44
N ILE A 11 -9.80 -2.35 -15.18
CA ILE A 11 -8.72 -2.39 -14.22
C ILE A 11 -8.00 -3.73 -14.34
N ASP A 12 -6.71 -3.65 -14.59
CA ASP A 12 -5.81 -4.79 -14.66
C ASP A 12 -5.10 -5.06 -13.34
N VAL A 13 -4.36 -6.17 -13.28
CA VAL A 13 -3.60 -6.58 -12.11
C VAL A 13 -2.11 -6.64 -12.43
N VAL A 14 -1.28 -5.97 -11.63
CA VAL A 14 0.18 -6.01 -11.73
C VAL A 14 0.79 -6.57 -10.44
N ILE A 15 1.65 -7.57 -10.59
CA ILE A 15 2.27 -8.31 -9.48
C ILE A 15 3.78 -8.41 -9.70
N GLY A 16 4.53 -7.93 -8.70
CA GLY A 16 5.94 -8.24 -8.53
C GLY A 16 6.14 -9.45 -7.61
N ASN A 17 7.22 -10.18 -7.82
CA ASN A 17 7.73 -11.13 -6.86
C ASN A 17 9.26 -11.06 -6.78
N PHE A 18 9.82 -11.64 -5.73
CA PHE A 18 11.25 -11.92 -5.65
C PHE A 18 11.50 -13.42 -5.52
N ALA A 19 12.66 -13.86 -5.97
CA ALA A 19 13.15 -15.21 -5.75
C ALA A 19 13.72 -15.36 -4.33
N GLU A 20 13.55 -16.55 -3.74
CA GLU A 20 14.11 -16.87 -2.42
C GLU A 20 15.64 -16.82 -2.41
N SER A 21 16.28 -17.20 -3.53
CA SER A 21 17.71 -17.08 -3.71
C SER A 21 18.07 -15.78 -4.43
N PRO A 22 19.06 -15.01 -3.95
CA PRO A 22 19.60 -13.85 -4.68
C PRO A 22 20.20 -14.20 -6.05
N SER A 23 20.46 -15.49 -6.33
CA SER A 23 20.98 -15.97 -7.62
C SER A 23 19.90 -16.23 -8.67
N GLU A 24 18.64 -16.08 -8.32
CA GLU A 24 17.49 -16.26 -9.21
C GLU A 24 16.77 -14.91 -9.39
N GLU A 25 15.98 -14.80 -10.45
CA GLU A 25 15.20 -13.59 -10.73
C GLU A 25 13.71 -13.85 -10.51
N GLY A 26 13.06 -12.92 -9.81
CA GLY A 26 11.62 -12.76 -9.81
C GLY A 26 11.11 -12.14 -11.12
N TYR A 27 9.81 -11.88 -11.15
CA TYR A 27 9.12 -11.31 -12.29
C TYR A 27 8.24 -10.15 -11.85
N LEU A 28 8.14 -9.16 -12.72
CA LEU A 28 7.02 -8.24 -12.77
C LEU A 28 6.07 -8.74 -13.85
N VAL A 29 4.81 -8.96 -13.49
CA VAL A 29 3.79 -9.58 -14.33
C VAL A 29 2.55 -8.69 -14.35
N TRP A 30 2.00 -8.49 -15.54
CA TRP A 30 0.72 -7.84 -15.76
C TRP A 30 -0.29 -8.89 -16.24
N TYR A 31 -1.49 -8.89 -15.66
CA TYR A 31 -2.63 -9.69 -16.08
C TYR A 31 -3.71 -8.77 -16.65
N GLU A 32 -3.91 -8.88 -17.97
CA GLU A 32 -4.85 -8.08 -18.76
C GLU A 32 -6.29 -8.63 -18.62
N TYR A 33 -7.18 -7.86 -17.98
CA TYR A 33 -8.62 -8.11 -17.93
C TYR A 33 -9.26 -7.88 -19.32
N PRO A 34 -10.39 -8.52 -19.70
CA PRO A 34 -11.15 -9.57 -19.03
C PRO A 34 -10.63 -10.99 -19.25
N LYS A 35 -9.58 -11.15 -20.07
CA LYS A 35 -9.10 -12.49 -20.46
C LYS A 35 -8.06 -13.06 -19.50
N TRP A 36 -7.62 -12.26 -18.52
CA TRP A 36 -6.50 -12.56 -17.62
C TRP A 36 -5.25 -12.98 -18.40
N LYS A 37 -5.00 -12.31 -19.53
CA LYS A 37 -3.84 -12.63 -20.35
C LYS A 37 -2.59 -12.18 -19.60
N ARG A 38 -1.72 -13.15 -19.32
CA ARG A 38 -0.47 -12.93 -18.58
C ARG A 38 0.62 -12.37 -19.51
N HIS A 39 1.20 -11.24 -19.13
CA HIS A 39 2.35 -10.60 -19.77
C HIS A 39 3.51 -10.53 -18.77
N VAL A 40 4.70 -10.94 -19.22
CA VAL A 40 5.92 -10.72 -18.43
C VAL A 40 6.43 -9.33 -18.77
N VAL A 41 6.33 -8.42 -17.82
CA VAL A 41 6.78 -7.02 -17.97
C VAL A 41 8.29 -6.94 -17.86
N ALA A 42 8.85 -7.51 -16.80
CA ALA A 42 10.29 -7.51 -16.55
C ALA A 42 10.71 -8.72 -15.71
N ARG A 43 12.01 -9.02 -15.75
CA ARG A 43 12.66 -9.87 -14.75
C ARG A 43 13.29 -8.97 -13.69
N ALA A 44 12.80 -9.07 -12.47
CA ALA A 44 13.22 -8.25 -11.35
C ALA A 44 12.84 -8.93 -10.05
N ASN A 45 13.73 -8.86 -9.05
CA ASN A 45 13.40 -9.21 -7.68
C ASN A 45 12.77 -7.99 -7.02
N LEU A 46 11.46 -8.04 -6.80
CA LEU A 46 10.68 -6.93 -6.25
C LEU A 46 10.11 -7.32 -4.89
N GLU A 47 10.29 -6.45 -3.89
CA GLU A 47 9.77 -6.57 -2.53
C GLU A 47 8.26 -6.33 -2.48
N ALA A 48 7.69 -6.36 -1.27
CA ALA A 48 6.36 -5.82 -0.96
C ALA A 48 6.16 -4.37 -1.48
N GLY A 49 4.92 -3.87 -1.33
CA GLY A 49 4.55 -2.55 -1.81
C GLY A 49 4.29 -2.51 -3.32
N GLY A 50 4.87 -1.50 -3.97
CA GLY A 50 4.64 -1.17 -5.37
C GLY A 50 3.44 -0.24 -5.58
N VAL A 51 3.62 0.74 -6.46
CA VAL A 51 2.60 1.73 -6.85
C VAL A 51 2.55 1.89 -8.36
N LEU A 52 1.38 2.30 -8.86
CA LEU A 52 1.18 2.74 -10.24
C LEU A 52 1.10 4.25 -10.27
N VAL A 53 1.88 4.88 -11.13
CA VAL A 53 1.93 6.35 -11.29
C VAL A 53 2.46 6.68 -12.69
N ASP A 54 1.96 7.74 -13.31
CA ASP A 54 2.48 8.27 -14.58
C ASP A 54 3.75 9.09 -14.31
N VAL A 55 4.91 8.43 -14.33
CA VAL A 55 6.18 9.05 -13.90
C VAL A 55 6.66 10.07 -14.93
N ASN A 56 6.47 9.80 -16.22
CA ASN A 56 6.96 10.66 -17.30
C ASN A 56 5.89 11.60 -17.87
N ARG A 57 4.68 11.62 -17.29
CA ARG A 57 3.53 12.47 -17.66
C ARG A 57 3.05 12.25 -19.08
N ASP A 58 3.09 11.01 -19.54
CA ASP A 58 2.67 10.63 -20.90
C ASP A 58 1.26 10.04 -20.98
N GLY A 59 0.56 10.00 -19.85
CA GLY A 59 -0.82 9.53 -19.70
C GLY A 59 -0.94 8.02 -19.50
N ARG A 60 0.17 7.28 -19.30
CA ARG A 60 0.16 5.84 -19.01
C ARG A 60 0.71 5.58 -17.62
N LEU A 61 0.11 4.61 -16.92
CA LEU A 61 0.59 4.20 -15.60
C LEU A 61 1.88 3.38 -15.75
N ASP A 62 2.93 3.83 -15.08
CA ASP A 62 4.19 3.13 -14.87
C ASP A 62 4.18 2.36 -13.55
N VAL A 63 5.15 1.47 -13.35
CA VAL A 63 5.30 0.74 -12.09
C VAL A 63 6.51 1.26 -11.31
N VAL A 64 6.31 1.67 -10.07
CA VAL A 64 7.41 1.93 -9.12
C VAL A 64 7.47 0.81 -8.11
N ALA A 65 8.63 0.17 -7.95
CA ALA A 65 8.81 -0.94 -7.02
C ALA A 65 10.27 -1.11 -6.60
N GLY A 66 10.47 -1.58 -5.37
CA GLY A 66 11.77 -1.72 -4.73
C GLY A 66 12.33 -3.14 -4.69
N GLN A 67 13.65 -3.28 -4.57
CA GLN A 67 14.28 -4.58 -4.33
C GLN A 67 14.11 -5.07 -2.87
N PRO A 68 14.12 -6.41 -2.65
CA PRO A 68 13.93 -7.02 -1.34
C PRO A 68 15.14 -6.88 -0.42
N TYR A 69 15.10 -7.54 0.73
CA TYR A 69 16.11 -7.45 1.79
C TYR A 69 17.58 -7.64 1.37
N TYR A 70 17.89 -8.29 0.25
CA TYR A 70 19.25 -8.46 -0.27
C TYR A 70 19.64 -7.44 -1.35
N GLY A 71 18.69 -6.65 -1.84
CA GLY A 71 18.89 -5.65 -2.88
C GLY A 71 18.83 -4.22 -2.35
N ARG A 72 19.22 -3.30 -3.23
CA ARG A 72 19.47 -1.91 -2.91
C ARG A 72 18.88 -0.93 -3.90
N GLU A 73 18.17 -1.39 -4.92
CA GLU A 73 17.66 -0.54 -6.00
C GLU A 73 16.14 -0.33 -5.85
N LEU A 74 15.72 0.92 -5.99
CA LEU A 74 14.34 1.32 -6.22
C LEU A 74 14.20 1.62 -7.71
N TYR A 75 13.20 1.03 -8.37
CA TYR A 75 13.00 1.18 -9.80
C TYR A 75 11.73 1.93 -10.13
N TRP A 76 11.70 2.52 -11.32
CA TRP A 76 10.48 2.66 -12.08
C TRP A 76 10.59 1.91 -13.41
N PHE A 77 9.49 1.31 -13.86
CA PHE A 77 9.36 0.58 -15.11
C PHE A 77 8.42 1.36 -16.01
N GLU A 78 8.95 1.88 -17.10
CA GLU A 78 8.25 2.71 -18.08
C GLU A 78 7.33 1.86 -18.96
N ASN A 79 6.05 2.20 -18.95
CA ASN A 79 5.02 1.55 -19.75
C ASN A 79 5.09 2.04 -21.21
N PRO A 80 5.46 1.18 -22.18
CA PRO A 80 5.52 1.59 -23.58
C PRO A 80 4.12 1.88 -24.15
N PRO A 81 4.01 2.62 -25.26
CA PRO A 81 2.71 2.90 -25.90
C PRO A 81 1.86 1.66 -26.23
N ASN A 82 2.52 0.51 -26.41
CA ASN A 82 1.89 -0.80 -26.44
C ASN A 82 2.41 -1.61 -25.25
N PRO A 83 1.64 -1.77 -24.15
CA PRO A 83 2.12 -2.37 -22.91
C PRO A 83 2.59 -3.83 -23.02
N ALA A 84 2.29 -4.52 -24.13
CA ALA A 84 2.79 -5.86 -24.42
C ALA A 84 4.24 -5.87 -24.95
N ASP A 85 4.81 -4.71 -25.28
CA ASP A 85 6.22 -4.56 -25.64
C ASP A 85 7.11 -4.53 -24.38
N ASN A 86 8.43 -4.43 -24.55
CA ASN A 86 9.36 -4.40 -23.42
C ASN A 86 9.29 -3.06 -22.68
N TRP A 87 9.07 -3.13 -21.37
CA TRP A 87 9.12 -1.97 -20.48
C TRP A 87 10.58 -1.60 -20.19
N VAL A 88 10.87 -0.31 -20.14
CA VAL A 88 12.23 0.18 -19.82
C VAL A 88 12.37 0.32 -18.32
N ARG A 89 13.39 -0.32 -17.73
CA ARG A 89 13.68 -0.20 -16.30
C ARG A 89 14.68 0.92 -16.05
N HIS A 90 14.33 1.82 -15.14
CA HIS A 90 15.16 2.91 -14.67
C HIS A 90 15.38 2.79 -13.16
N ILE A 91 16.50 3.30 -12.65
CA ILE A 91 16.76 3.35 -11.20
C ILE A 91 16.35 4.72 -10.68
N ILE A 92 15.53 4.75 -9.63
CA ILE A 92 15.23 5.97 -8.85
C ILE A 92 16.36 6.21 -7.86
N ASP A 93 16.66 5.23 -6.99
CA ASP A 93 17.72 5.34 -5.98
C ASP A 93 18.34 3.96 -5.69
N ASP A 94 19.62 3.96 -5.32
CA ASP A 94 20.42 2.78 -4.95
C ASP A 94 21.06 2.88 -3.54
N SER A 95 20.68 3.91 -2.78
CA SER A 95 21.35 4.31 -1.54
C SER A 95 20.93 3.52 -0.31
N PHE A 96 19.76 2.88 -0.33
CA PHE A 96 19.20 2.16 0.81
C PHE A 96 19.06 0.66 0.55
N GLN A 97 18.37 -0.06 1.43
CA GLN A 97 18.23 -1.51 1.37
C GLN A 97 16.84 -1.90 1.85
N LYS A 98 16.19 -2.82 1.13
CA LYS A 98 14.78 -3.22 1.34
C LYS A 98 13.82 -2.02 1.23
N TYR A 99 13.56 -1.58 0.01
CA TYR A 99 12.54 -0.58 -0.29
C TYR A 99 11.15 -1.25 -0.21
N HIS A 100 10.52 -1.18 0.97
CA HIS A 100 9.42 -2.06 1.35
C HIS A 100 8.07 -1.54 0.90
N ASP A 101 7.67 -0.36 1.38
CA ASP A 101 6.38 0.22 1.02
C ASP A 101 6.61 1.50 0.23
N GLN A 102 5.71 1.74 -0.72
CA GLN A 102 5.66 2.96 -1.53
C GLN A 102 4.23 3.51 -1.52
N ALA A 103 4.12 4.83 -1.55
CA ALA A 103 2.89 5.57 -1.76
C ALA A 103 3.17 6.74 -2.71
N VAL A 104 2.11 7.29 -3.31
CA VAL A 104 2.19 8.43 -4.23
C VAL A 104 1.21 9.49 -3.77
N GLY A 105 1.62 10.74 -3.82
CA GLY A 105 0.81 11.91 -3.48
C GLY A 105 1.68 13.12 -3.21
N ASP A 106 1.07 14.30 -3.16
CA ASP A 106 1.73 15.56 -2.79
C ASP A 106 2.19 15.54 -1.32
N VAL A 107 3.47 15.21 -1.09
CA VAL A 107 4.08 15.08 0.24
C VAL A 107 4.53 16.44 0.74
N ASP A 108 5.05 17.29 -0.13
CA ASP A 108 5.69 18.54 0.27
C ASP A 108 4.87 19.82 0.02
N ASN A 109 3.64 19.63 -0.46
CA ASN A 109 2.59 20.62 -0.67
C ASN A 109 2.95 21.64 -1.76
N ASP A 110 3.62 21.19 -2.82
CA ASP A 110 3.93 22.00 -4.00
C ASP A 110 2.92 21.83 -5.15
N GLY A 111 1.97 20.90 -5.00
CA GLY A 111 0.90 20.61 -5.95
C GLY A 111 1.26 19.56 -7.01
N GLU A 112 2.43 18.94 -6.94
CA GLU A 112 2.82 17.78 -7.73
C GLU A 112 2.86 16.52 -6.83
N ASP A 113 2.81 15.33 -7.44
CA ASP A 113 2.86 14.08 -6.68
C ASP A 113 4.31 13.59 -6.51
N GLU A 114 4.67 13.21 -5.28
CA GLU A 114 5.95 12.59 -4.94
C GLU A 114 5.81 11.07 -4.72
N ILE A 115 6.94 10.38 -4.79
CA ILE A 115 7.03 8.96 -4.41
C ILE A 115 7.50 8.89 -2.95
N LEU A 116 6.60 8.59 -2.02
CA LEU A 116 6.93 8.31 -0.61
C LEU A 116 7.39 6.86 -0.45
N VAL A 117 8.48 6.65 0.28
CA VAL A 117 9.09 5.32 0.43
C VAL A 117 9.55 5.04 1.87
N ALA A 118 9.15 3.87 2.38
CA ALA A 118 9.73 3.28 3.58
C ALA A 118 10.78 2.24 3.21
N SER A 119 12.04 2.51 3.56
CA SER A 119 13.14 1.55 3.42
C SER A 119 13.44 0.92 4.77
N GLN A 120 12.99 -0.31 5.00
CA GLN A 120 13.05 -0.97 6.31
C GLN A 120 14.47 -1.25 6.81
N ILE A 121 15.35 -1.81 5.96
CA ILE A 121 16.75 -2.09 6.37
C ILE A 121 17.60 -0.83 6.29
N GLY A 122 17.34 0.03 5.30
CA GLY A 122 17.91 1.38 5.27
C GLY A 122 17.51 2.25 6.47
N ARG A 123 16.42 1.87 7.17
CA ARG A 123 15.83 2.55 8.33
C ARG A 123 15.48 4.01 8.06
N VAL A 124 14.89 4.30 6.90
CA VAL A 124 14.54 5.67 6.50
C VAL A 124 13.13 5.73 5.94
N LEU A 125 12.48 6.85 6.21
CA LEU A 125 11.30 7.33 5.51
C LEU A 125 11.74 8.53 4.67
N VAL A 126 11.60 8.40 3.36
CA VAL A 126 12.05 9.39 2.36
C VAL A 126 10.95 9.60 1.33
N TYR A 127 10.94 10.77 0.69
CA TYR A 127 10.16 10.97 -0.53
C TYR A 127 11.07 11.44 -1.67
N TYR A 128 10.59 11.24 -2.90
CA TYR A 128 11.29 11.67 -4.10
C TYR A 128 10.40 12.55 -4.96
N ASP A 129 10.88 13.75 -5.28
CA ASP A 129 10.32 14.56 -6.35
C ASP A 129 10.61 13.85 -7.67
N ILE A 130 9.63 13.82 -8.56
CA ILE A 130 9.85 13.30 -9.91
C ILE A 130 10.63 14.36 -10.70
N PRO A 131 11.88 14.08 -11.12
CA PRO A 131 12.67 15.08 -11.83
C PRO A 131 12.05 15.38 -13.20
N PRO A 132 12.28 16.58 -13.77
CA PRO A 132 11.75 16.94 -15.09
C PRO A 132 12.15 15.97 -16.22
N ASP A 133 13.29 15.31 -16.08
CA ASP A 133 13.70 14.16 -16.90
C ASP A 133 13.84 12.92 -16.00
N PRO A 134 12.78 12.10 -15.87
CA PRO A 134 12.80 10.90 -15.04
C PRO A 134 13.57 9.73 -15.66
N THR A 135 14.08 9.87 -16.89
CA THR A 135 14.90 8.85 -17.57
C THR A 135 16.38 8.89 -17.15
N VAL A 136 16.80 9.94 -16.44
CA VAL A 136 18.11 9.95 -15.77
C VAL A 136 18.14 8.84 -14.73
N SER A 137 19.19 8.02 -14.71
CA SER A 137 19.25 6.84 -13.85
C SER A 137 20.64 6.68 -13.23
N PRO A 138 20.80 6.73 -11.88
CA PRO A 138 19.77 7.02 -10.87
C PRO A 138 19.30 8.48 -10.89
N TRP A 139 18.16 8.79 -10.25
CA TRP A 139 17.71 10.17 -10.08
C TRP A 139 18.74 11.00 -9.30
N PRO A 140 18.94 12.29 -9.64
CA PRO A 140 19.84 13.15 -8.89
C PRO A 140 19.41 13.29 -7.42
N ARG A 141 20.37 13.27 -6.49
CA ARG A 141 20.11 13.27 -5.04
C ARG A 141 19.37 14.50 -4.50
N GLU A 142 19.31 15.58 -5.28
CA GLU A 142 18.58 16.80 -4.91
C GLU A 142 17.06 16.61 -4.92
N TYR A 143 16.57 15.62 -5.66
CA TYR A 143 15.16 15.21 -5.70
C TYR A 143 14.82 14.18 -4.61
N ARG A 144 15.71 13.93 -3.64
CA ARG A 144 15.47 12.99 -2.55
C ARG A 144 15.47 13.71 -1.21
N HIS A 145 14.38 13.56 -0.48
CA HIS A 145 14.16 14.26 0.77
C HIS A 145 13.95 13.27 1.93
N LEU A 146 14.63 13.51 3.04
CA LEU A 146 14.52 12.69 4.24
C LEU A 146 13.43 13.26 5.15
N ILE A 147 12.39 12.48 5.43
CA ILE A 147 11.39 12.79 6.45
C ILE A 147 11.93 12.38 7.82
N TYR A 148 12.38 11.13 7.93
CA TYR A 148 12.84 10.58 9.20
C TYR A 148 13.86 9.46 9.00
N SER A 149 14.88 9.43 9.86
CA SER A 149 15.87 8.35 9.94
C SER A 149 15.67 7.53 11.21
N ASP A 150 16.17 6.30 11.21
CA ASP A 150 16.07 5.35 12.32
C ASP A 150 14.64 4.83 12.54
N ILE A 151 13.93 4.56 11.44
CA ILE A 151 12.54 4.07 11.47
C ILE A 151 12.36 2.84 10.58
N CYS A 152 11.59 1.87 11.05
CA CYS A 152 11.24 0.67 10.30
C CYS A 152 9.73 0.43 10.43
N VAL A 153 9.01 0.73 9.35
CA VAL A 153 7.54 0.84 9.32
C VAL A 153 7.01 0.25 8.02
N GLU A 154 5.73 -0.11 8.06
CA GLU A 154 4.88 -0.46 6.91
C GLU A 154 3.57 0.34 7.01
N GLY A 155 2.81 0.37 5.92
CA GLY A 155 1.59 1.15 5.81
C GLY A 155 1.93 2.62 5.65
N LEU A 156 1.77 3.12 4.43
CA LEU A 156 2.03 4.51 4.07
C LEU A 156 0.74 5.14 3.57
N ALA A 157 0.48 6.37 4.00
CA ALA A 157 -0.59 7.20 3.48
C ALA A 157 -0.22 8.68 3.57
N ILE A 158 -0.79 9.50 2.69
CA ILE A 158 -0.56 10.94 2.55
C ILE A 158 -1.92 11.62 2.53
N ALA A 159 -2.16 12.57 3.44
CA ALA A 159 -3.40 13.34 3.49
C ALA A 159 -3.26 14.55 4.43
N ASP A 160 -4.01 15.62 4.17
CA ASP A 160 -4.24 16.73 5.11
C ASP A 160 -5.21 16.27 6.20
N LEU A 161 -4.66 15.76 7.31
CA LEU A 161 -5.42 15.11 8.38
C LEU A 161 -6.09 16.11 9.32
N ASP A 162 -5.55 17.33 9.43
CA ASP A 162 -6.08 18.38 10.32
C ASP A 162 -6.68 19.59 9.58
N ASN A 163 -6.79 19.50 8.25
CA ASN A 163 -7.41 20.48 7.36
C ASN A 163 -6.73 21.87 7.46
N ASP A 164 -5.41 21.88 7.64
CA ASP A 164 -4.62 23.11 7.66
C ASP A 164 -3.99 23.47 6.29
N GLY A 165 -4.28 22.68 5.27
CA GLY A 165 -3.80 22.83 3.91
C GLY A 165 -2.41 22.22 3.70
N LEU A 166 -1.90 21.42 4.63
CA LEU A 166 -0.66 20.68 4.50
C LEU A 166 -0.90 19.18 4.68
N ASN A 167 -0.51 18.40 3.69
CA ASN A 167 -0.53 16.96 3.79
C ASN A 167 0.45 16.46 4.87
N GLU A 168 -0.06 15.64 5.78
CA GLU A 168 0.71 14.78 6.64
C GLU A 168 1.09 13.47 5.96
N VAL A 169 2.15 12.85 6.46
CA VAL A 169 2.52 11.48 6.13
C VAL A 169 2.21 10.56 7.31
N VAL A 170 1.37 9.55 7.09
CA VAL A 170 1.21 8.43 8.02
C VAL A 170 2.14 7.30 7.58
N ALA A 171 2.96 6.83 8.51
CA ALA A 171 3.88 5.71 8.30
C ALA A 171 3.83 4.76 9.50
N GLY A 172 3.01 3.73 9.36
CA GLY A 172 2.49 2.92 10.46
C GLY A 172 1.86 3.77 11.57
N PRO A 173 2.21 3.58 12.85
CA PRO A 173 1.62 4.36 13.95
C PRO A 173 2.17 5.79 14.06
N ASN A 174 2.87 6.30 13.04
CA ASN A 174 3.55 7.59 13.08
C ASN A 174 2.86 8.57 12.14
N ILE A 175 2.51 9.73 12.67
CA ILE A 175 2.04 10.88 11.88
C ILE A 175 3.19 11.88 11.81
N PHE A 176 3.63 12.18 10.60
CA PHE A 176 4.64 13.18 10.29
C PHE A 176 3.99 14.40 9.69
N LYS A 177 4.12 15.55 10.35
CA LYS A 177 3.59 16.83 9.87
C LYS A 177 4.73 17.74 9.43
N PRO A 178 4.69 18.31 8.20
CA PRO A 178 5.72 19.22 7.74
C PRO A 178 5.76 20.48 8.62
N GLN A 179 6.93 21.10 8.73
CA GLN A 179 7.12 22.33 9.49
C GLN A 179 7.50 23.46 8.53
N PRO A 180 6.54 24.22 7.97
CA PRO A 180 6.82 25.22 6.93
C PRO A 180 7.82 26.31 7.36
N SER A 181 7.84 26.62 8.65
CA SER A 181 8.80 27.58 9.24
C SER A 181 10.24 27.05 9.32
N LEU A 182 10.45 25.75 9.12
CA LEU A 182 11.72 25.04 9.25
C LEU A 182 11.89 24.10 8.04
N LYS A 183 12.41 24.63 6.93
CA LYS A 183 12.58 23.87 5.67
C LYS A 183 13.17 22.46 5.91
N GLY A 184 12.47 21.45 5.38
CA GLY A 184 12.87 20.04 5.47
C GLY A 184 12.79 19.45 6.88
N LYS A 185 12.05 20.06 7.80
CA LYS A 185 11.78 19.51 9.14
C LYS A 185 10.35 19.04 9.24
N TRP A 186 10.21 17.96 10.00
CA TRP A 186 8.96 17.27 10.25
C TRP A 186 8.80 17.09 11.75
N SER A 187 7.61 17.35 12.28
CA SER A 187 7.23 16.88 13.61
C SER A 187 6.72 15.45 13.52
N ARG A 188 6.84 14.69 14.61
CA ARG A 188 6.35 13.31 14.70
C ARG A 188 5.42 13.15 15.89
N LYS A 189 4.19 12.71 15.63
CA LYS A 189 3.25 12.18 16.64
C LYS A 189 3.17 10.67 16.48
N ILE A 190 3.06 9.95 17.58
CA ILE A 190 2.92 8.48 17.57
C ILE A 190 1.53 8.17 18.12
N LEU A 191 0.74 7.44 17.35
CA LEU A 191 -0.51 6.80 17.79
C LEU A 191 -0.11 5.63 18.69
N ARG A 192 0.09 5.97 19.96
CA ARG A 192 0.53 5.01 20.97
C ARG A 192 -0.64 4.13 21.26
N GLU A 193 -0.66 2.96 20.66
CA GLU A 193 -1.36 1.80 21.20
C GLU A 193 -1.07 0.52 20.45
N PHE A 194 -0.50 0.56 19.24
CA PHE A 194 -0.17 -0.64 18.47
C PHE A 194 1.18 -1.27 18.85
N HIS A 195 1.22 -2.59 18.83
CA HIS A 195 2.38 -3.42 19.08
C HIS A 195 3.42 -3.22 17.98
N ALA A 196 4.68 -3.13 18.40
CA ALA A 196 5.80 -3.18 17.49
C ALA A 196 6.65 -4.38 17.85
N ARG A 197 7.04 -5.16 16.84
CA ARG A 197 7.89 -6.33 17.04
C ARG A 197 9.33 -5.86 17.15
N THR A 198 10.05 -6.34 18.17
CA THR A 198 11.50 -6.12 18.24
C THR A 198 12.23 -7.33 17.70
N TYR A 199 12.99 -7.17 16.62
CA TYR A 199 13.87 -8.19 16.08
C TYR A 199 15.30 -7.65 15.98
N SER A 200 16.26 -8.38 16.59
CA SER A 200 17.67 -7.99 16.64
C SER A 200 17.92 -6.56 17.16
N GLY A 201 17.10 -6.10 18.10
CA GLY A 201 17.19 -4.75 18.69
C GLY A 201 16.59 -3.64 17.82
N ILE A 202 15.94 -3.98 16.71
CA ILE A 202 15.23 -3.06 15.83
C ILE A 202 13.73 -3.21 16.08
N VAL A 203 13.04 -2.08 16.24
CA VAL A 203 11.58 -2.03 16.38
C VAL A 203 10.96 -1.93 14.98
N PHE A 204 10.16 -2.92 14.62
CA PHE A 204 9.39 -3.01 13.39
C PHE A 204 7.92 -2.73 13.71
N SER A 205 7.35 -1.73 13.05
CA SER A 205 5.90 -1.49 13.06
C SER A 205 5.31 -1.99 11.75
N GLU A 206 4.91 -3.26 11.77
CA GLU A 206 4.25 -3.96 10.66
C GLU A 206 2.76 -3.60 10.73
N THR A 207 2.30 -2.74 9.84
CA THR A 207 0.94 -2.22 9.84
C THR A 207 0.43 -2.04 8.42
N ARG A 208 -0.89 -2.13 8.23
CA ARG A 208 -1.56 -1.57 7.05
C ARG A 208 -2.32 -0.33 7.48
N VAL A 209 -2.35 0.68 6.63
CA VAL A 209 -2.94 1.99 6.92
C VAL A 209 -3.87 2.39 5.77
N GLN A 210 -5.04 2.92 6.11
CA GLN A 210 -5.95 3.63 5.21
C GLN A 210 -6.40 4.92 5.90
N ILE A 211 -6.75 5.93 5.10
CA ILE A 211 -7.25 7.22 5.58
C ILE A 211 -8.60 7.45 4.92
N ALA A 212 -9.62 7.72 5.73
CA ALA A 212 -10.95 8.10 5.29
C ALA A 212 -11.73 8.70 6.46
N ASP A 213 -12.70 9.56 6.19
CA ASP A 213 -13.72 9.96 7.15
C ASP A 213 -14.72 8.80 7.27
N VAL A 214 -14.55 7.91 8.27
CA VAL A 214 -15.39 6.72 8.43
C VAL A 214 -16.59 6.96 9.34
N ASN A 215 -16.58 8.07 10.09
CA ASN A 215 -17.69 8.48 10.94
C ASN A 215 -18.57 9.59 10.34
N GLU A 216 -18.23 10.09 9.15
CA GLU A 216 -18.92 11.14 8.40
C GLU A 216 -19.01 12.48 9.13
N ASP A 217 -18.03 12.78 9.98
CA ASP A 217 -17.99 14.04 10.73
C ASP A 217 -17.27 15.18 9.98
N GLY A 218 -16.69 14.87 8.81
CA GLY A 218 -15.92 15.79 7.97
C GLY A 218 -14.44 15.89 8.33
N ILE A 219 -13.93 15.05 9.23
CA ILE A 219 -12.53 14.96 9.62
C ILE A 219 -12.00 13.58 9.20
N LEU A 220 -10.78 13.54 8.66
CA LEU A 220 -10.19 12.27 8.25
C LEU A 220 -9.77 11.43 9.46
N ASP A 221 -10.13 10.15 9.42
CA ASP A 221 -9.70 9.14 10.36
C ASP A 221 -8.56 8.29 9.79
N ILE A 222 -7.88 7.59 10.68
CA ILE A 222 -6.87 6.59 10.30
C ILE A 222 -7.38 5.21 10.66
N VAL A 223 -7.56 4.32 9.67
CA VAL A 223 -7.87 2.91 9.89
C VAL A 223 -6.59 2.10 9.77
N MET A 224 -6.32 1.23 10.75
CA MET A 224 -5.05 0.52 10.83
C MET A 224 -5.21 -0.91 11.33
N SER A 225 -4.44 -1.83 10.74
CA SER A 225 -4.26 -3.19 11.26
C SER A 225 -2.83 -3.41 11.77
N GLU A 226 -2.70 -4.18 12.85
CA GLU A 226 -1.41 -4.71 13.33
C GLU A 226 -1.01 -5.92 12.47
N ALA A 227 -0.40 -5.64 11.33
CA ALA A 227 0.02 -6.66 10.38
C ALA A 227 1.10 -7.58 10.99
N GLU A 228 1.27 -8.76 10.37
CA GLU A 228 2.25 -9.79 10.76
C GLU A 228 2.24 -10.24 12.25
N SER A 229 1.13 -9.98 12.96
CA SER A 229 0.95 -10.33 14.37
C SER A 229 0.11 -11.60 14.54
N ASP A 230 0.55 -12.53 15.39
CA ASP A 230 -0.23 -13.76 15.71
C ASP A 230 -1.59 -13.43 16.37
N ILE A 231 -1.68 -12.28 17.04
CA ILE A 231 -2.89 -11.71 17.65
C ILE A 231 -2.85 -10.20 17.33
N GLY A 232 -3.26 -9.85 16.12
CA GLY A 232 -3.29 -8.47 15.63
C GLY A 232 -4.66 -7.81 15.82
N ARG A 233 -4.64 -6.51 16.09
CA ARG A 233 -5.85 -5.67 16.09
C ARG A 233 -6.17 -5.07 14.72
N LEU A 234 -7.44 -4.74 14.56
CA LEU A 234 -7.96 -3.78 13.61
C LEU A 234 -8.66 -2.67 14.41
N ALA A 235 -8.31 -1.42 14.15
CA ALA A 235 -8.93 -0.26 14.79
C ALA A 235 -8.98 0.93 13.83
N TRP A 236 -9.85 1.89 14.13
CA TRP A 236 -9.77 3.23 13.55
C TRP A 236 -9.49 4.27 14.64
N PHE A 237 -8.88 5.37 14.24
CA PHE A 237 -8.45 6.46 15.11
C PHE A 237 -9.17 7.73 14.69
N GLU A 238 -10.11 8.15 15.51
CA GLU A 238 -11.03 9.27 15.25
C GLU A 238 -10.32 10.62 15.27
N GLY A 239 -10.30 11.30 14.14
CA GLY A 239 -9.74 12.64 14.03
C GLY A 239 -10.49 13.66 14.91
N PRO A 240 -9.87 14.78 15.32
CA PRO A 240 -8.45 15.13 15.20
C PRO A 240 -7.63 14.67 16.41
N ASN A 241 -8.29 14.11 17.44
CA ASN A 241 -7.62 13.70 18.68
C ASN A 241 -7.00 12.31 18.58
N TYR A 242 -7.43 11.52 17.59
CA TYR A 242 -7.07 10.14 17.33
C TYR A 242 -7.47 9.22 18.50
N GLU A 243 -8.73 9.36 18.94
CA GLU A 243 -9.35 8.42 19.88
C GLU A 243 -9.52 7.06 19.19
N ILE A 244 -9.13 5.98 19.87
CA ILE A 244 -9.09 4.66 19.26
C ILE A 244 -10.43 3.92 19.43
N HIS A 245 -10.90 3.34 18.33
CA HIS A 245 -12.07 2.47 18.27
C HIS A 245 -11.66 1.11 17.72
N ILE A 246 -11.64 0.10 18.58
CA ILE A 246 -11.18 -1.25 18.23
C ILE A 246 -12.32 -2.02 17.55
N LEU A 247 -12.07 -2.49 16.33
CA LEU A 247 -13.01 -3.33 15.56
C LEU A 247 -12.74 -4.82 15.77
N ASN A 248 -11.48 -5.21 15.97
CA ASN A 248 -11.10 -6.59 16.28
C ASN A 248 -9.79 -6.63 17.08
N GLU A 249 -9.66 -7.59 18.00
CA GLU A 249 -8.46 -7.82 18.83
C GLU A 249 -7.72 -9.13 18.55
N ASN A 250 -8.24 -9.97 17.66
CA ASN A 250 -7.77 -11.34 17.51
C ASN A 250 -7.78 -11.77 16.04
N LEU A 251 -7.19 -10.95 15.18
CA LEU A 251 -6.90 -11.31 13.80
C LEU A 251 -5.53 -12.00 13.71
N PHE A 252 -5.44 -13.02 12.87
CA PHE A 252 -4.18 -13.71 12.59
C PHE A 252 -3.48 -13.07 11.39
N HIS A 253 -2.41 -12.31 11.64
CA HIS A 253 -1.58 -11.65 10.61
C HIS A 253 -2.42 -10.83 9.60
N PRO A 254 -3.19 -9.83 10.05
CA PRO A 254 -4.05 -9.01 9.18
C PRO A 254 -3.21 -8.09 8.28
N HIS A 255 -2.85 -8.57 7.09
CA HIS A 255 -1.87 -7.93 6.20
C HIS A 255 -2.49 -7.30 4.94
N SER A 256 -3.81 -7.33 4.81
CA SER A 256 -4.50 -6.57 3.76
C SER A 256 -5.60 -5.73 4.39
N LEU A 257 -5.68 -4.46 4.01
CA LEU A 257 -6.63 -3.49 4.53
C LEU A 257 -7.08 -2.59 3.38
N ALA A 258 -8.37 -2.35 3.28
CA ALA A 258 -8.95 -1.41 2.31
C ALA A 258 -10.26 -0.84 2.84
N ILE A 259 -10.63 0.34 2.33
CA ILE A 259 -11.89 1.01 2.63
C ILE A 259 -12.65 1.19 1.32
N ALA A 260 -13.92 0.80 1.31
CA ALA A 260 -14.84 0.98 0.19
C ALA A 260 -16.28 0.79 0.69
N ASP A 261 -17.26 1.30 -0.04
CA ASP A 261 -18.67 0.98 0.16
C ASP A 261 -18.96 -0.39 -0.51
N PHE A 262 -18.90 -1.48 0.27
CA PHE A 262 -19.03 -2.84 -0.26
C PHE A 262 -20.48 -3.27 -0.44
N ASP A 263 -21.39 -2.76 0.39
CA ASP A 263 -22.82 -3.12 0.32
C ASP A 263 -23.66 -2.12 -0.50
N GLY A 264 -23.10 -0.96 -0.83
CA GLY A 264 -23.70 0.06 -1.69
C GLY A 264 -24.70 0.95 -0.95
N ASP A 265 -24.62 1.03 0.37
CA ASP A 265 -25.50 1.87 1.19
C ASP A 265 -25.04 3.33 1.30
N GLY A 266 -23.84 3.63 0.81
CA GLY A 266 -23.23 4.95 0.78
C GLY A 266 -22.28 5.23 1.95
N HIS A 267 -22.13 4.30 2.88
CA HIS A 267 -21.19 4.38 3.99
C HIS A 267 -19.90 3.61 3.68
N LEU A 268 -18.77 4.10 4.17
CA LEU A 268 -17.48 3.44 3.94
C LEU A 268 -17.28 2.28 4.93
N ASP A 269 -17.12 1.07 4.38
CA ASP A 269 -16.84 -0.15 5.13
C ASP A 269 -15.33 -0.44 5.20
N VAL A 270 -14.95 -1.40 6.04
CA VAL A 270 -13.55 -1.81 6.22
C VAL A 270 -13.34 -3.27 5.85
N PHE A 271 -12.54 -3.53 4.82
CA PHE A 271 -12.05 -4.86 4.48
C PHE A 271 -10.72 -5.15 5.18
N VAL A 272 -10.58 -6.34 5.77
CA VAL A 272 -9.31 -6.86 6.29
C VAL A 272 -9.08 -8.32 5.90
N GLY A 273 -7.86 -8.67 5.52
CA GLY A 273 -7.46 -10.02 5.12
C GLY A 273 -6.33 -10.59 5.97
N GLU A 274 -6.54 -11.81 6.48
CA GLU A 274 -5.53 -12.60 7.19
C GLU A 274 -4.57 -13.32 6.24
N MET A 275 -3.30 -13.42 6.62
CA MET A 275 -2.31 -14.20 5.86
C MET A 275 -2.52 -15.71 6.02
N HIS A 276 -2.34 -16.44 4.92
CA HIS A 276 -2.17 -17.89 4.98
C HIS A 276 -0.69 -18.24 5.23
N LEU A 277 -0.34 -18.57 6.47
CA LEU A 277 1.03 -18.97 6.86
C LEU A 277 1.18 -20.46 7.20
N GLY A 278 0.11 -21.24 7.04
CA GLY A 278 0.07 -22.67 7.41
C GLY A 278 0.05 -22.95 8.91
N ARG A 279 0.00 -21.90 9.76
CA ARG A 279 -0.14 -21.99 11.22
C ARG A 279 -1.57 -21.73 11.70
N ASN A 280 -2.34 -20.94 10.95
CA ASN A 280 -3.78 -20.82 11.09
C ASN A 280 -4.42 -21.71 10.00
N PRO A 281 -5.20 -22.74 10.36
CA PRO A 281 -5.87 -23.58 9.38
C PRO A 281 -6.97 -22.85 8.62
N ASN A 282 -7.56 -21.80 9.22
CA ASN A 282 -8.72 -21.09 8.71
C ASN A 282 -8.46 -19.58 8.64
N PRO A 283 -7.52 -19.10 7.81
CA PRO A 283 -7.38 -17.66 7.57
C PRO A 283 -8.67 -17.11 6.97
N LYS A 284 -9.02 -15.89 7.36
CA LYS A 284 -10.26 -15.23 6.97
C LYS A 284 -10.03 -13.95 6.20
N LEU A 285 -10.94 -13.71 5.26
CA LEU A 285 -11.16 -12.42 4.64
C LEU A 285 -12.49 -11.85 5.17
N LEU A 286 -12.45 -10.62 5.68
CA LEU A 286 -13.51 -10.04 6.50
C LEU A 286 -13.87 -8.65 5.96
N ILE A 287 -15.16 -8.31 5.92
CA ILE A 287 -15.64 -6.94 5.70
C ILE A 287 -16.46 -6.53 6.92
N TYR A 288 -16.12 -5.40 7.53
CA TYR A 288 -16.87 -4.76 8.61
C TYR A 288 -17.79 -3.72 8.01
N LEU A 289 -19.10 -3.95 8.07
CA LEU A 289 -20.10 -3.06 7.50
C LEU A 289 -20.35 -1.85 8.42
N ASN A 290 -20.33 -0.65 7.86
CA ASN A 290 -20.54 0.60 8.57
C ASN A 290 -21.98 1.08 8.36
N ASP A 291 -22.80 1.12 9.41
CA ASP A 291 -24.18 1.65 9.32
C ASP A 291 -24.23 3.20 9.35
N GLY A 292 -23.11 3.85 9.05
CA GLY A 292 -22.89 5.29 9.19
C GLY A 292 -22.46 5.72 10.60
N GLY A 293 -21.89 6.92 10.73
CA GLY A 293 -21.49 7.48 12.03
C GLY A 293 -20.34 6.73 12.72
N GLY A 294 -19.62 5.86 12.00
CA GLY A 294 -18.54 5.02 12.54
C GLY A 294 -19.06 3.80 13.31
N PHE A 295 -20.36 3.47 13.16
CA PHE A 295 -20.98 2.32 13.79
C PHE A 295 -20.80 1.08 12.92
N PHE A 296 -19.71 0.36 13.14
CA PHE A 296 -19.45 -0.90 12.47
C PHE A 296 -20.21 -2.07 13.12
N ARG A 297 -20.98 -2.81 12.33
CA ARG A 297 -21.61 -4.08 12.73
C ARG A 297 -21.01 -5.26 11.97
N GLU A 298 -21.47 -6.46 12.34
CA GLU A 298 -21.33 -7.76 11.65
C GLU A 298 -20.22 -7.84 10.58
N TYR A 299 -19.19 -8.66 10.82
CA TYR A 299 -18.24 -8.95 9.76
C TYR A 299 -18.80 -10.00 8.79
N VAL A 300 -18.78 -9.71 7.50
CA VAL A 300 -19.02 -10.70 6.45
C VAL A 300 -17.73 -11.47 6.21
N ILE A 301 -17.78 -12.80 6.35
CA ILE A 301 -16.67 -13.65 5.94
C ILE A 301 -16.83 -13.92 4.45
N ILE A 302 -15.99 -13.28 3.63
CA ILE A 302 -16.06 -13.44 2.16
C ILE A 302 -15.33 -14.71 1.70
N ASP A 303 -14.38 -15.20 2.49
CA ASP A 303 -13.67 -16.47 2.25
C ASP A 303 -13.11 -17.02 3.57
N GLU A 304 -13.21 -18.34 3.73
CA GLU A 304 -12.57 -19.11 4.79
C GLU A 304 -11.56 -20.06 4.15
N ASP A 305 -10.39 -20.23 4.78
CA ASP A 305 -9.30 -21.11 4.34
C ASP A 305 -8.43 -20.51 3.21
N THR A 306 -8.86 -19.40 2.60
CA THR A 306 -8.07 -18.62 1.64
C THR A 306 -7.56 -17.34 2.28
N GLY A 307 -6.31 -17.35 2.75
CA GLY A 307 -5.65 -16.15 3.24
C GLY A 307 -4.93 -15.39 2.13
N THR A 308 -4.80 -14.08 2.33
CA THR A 308 -4.11 -13.17 1.41
C THR A 308 -2.97 -12.45 2.12
N HIS A 309 -1.88 -12.20 1.42
CA HIS A 309 -0.79 -11.36 1.89
C HIS A 309 -1.01 -9.92 1.45
N GLU A 310 -1.34 -9.72 0.18
CA GLU A 310 -1.64 -8.40 -0.33
C GLU A 310 -2.88 -8.47 -1.19
N ALA A 311 -3.85 -7.63 -0.84
CA ALA A 311 -5.04 -7.42 -1.62
C ALA A 311 -5.24 -5.95 -1.95
N LYS A 312 -5.88 -5.71 -3.08
CA LYS A 312 -6.31 -4.39 -3.55
C LYS A 312 -7.79 -4.45 -3.87
N VAL A 313 -8.47 -3.34 -3.61
CA VAL A 313 -9.87 -3.14 -3.92
C VAL A 313 -9.98 -2.24 -5.14
N ALA A 314 -10.75 -2.68 -6.13
CA ALA A 314 -11.04 -1.90 -7.32
C ALA A 314 -12.29 -2.43 -8.03
N ASP A 315 -12.94 -1.60 -8.84
CA ASP A 315 -14.00 -2.04 -9.74
C ASP A 315 -13.41 -2.66 -11.02
N ILE A 316 -12.99 -3.92 -10.92
CA ILE A 316 -12.29 -4.64 -11.99
C ILE A 316 -13.09 -4.69 -13.30
N GLY A 317 -14.40 -4.91 -13.20
CA GLY A 317 -15.28 -5.15 -14.34
C GLY A 317 -16.13 -3.95 -14.76
N ASN A 318 -15.88 -2.74 -14.25
CA ASN A 318 -16.75 -1.56 -14.45
C ASN A 318 -18.22 -1.83 -14.04
N THR A 319 -18.38 -2.52 -12.92
CA THR A 319 -19.67 -2.91 -12.33
C THR A 319 -20.24 -1.89 -11.37
N SER A 320 -19.49 -0.81 -11.08
CA SER A 320 -19.72 0.15 -10.00
C SER A 320 -19.73 -0.49 -8.61
N LYS A 321 -19.06 -1.64 -8.45
CA LYS A 321 -18.96 -2.37 -7.19
C LYS A 321 -17.51 -2.72 -6.88
N PRO A 322 -17.05 -2.53 -5.65
CA PRO A 322 -15.69 -2.88 -5.28
C PRO A 322 -15.50 -4.39 -5.32
N SER A 323 -14.51 -4.85 -6.08
CA SER A 323 -14.03 -6.23 -6.06
C SER A 323 -12.67 -6.29 -5.37
N ILE A 324 -12.32 -7.44 -4.82
CA ILE A 324 -11.05 -7.65 -4.11
C ILE A 324 -10.18 -8.55 -4.97
N VAL A 325 -8.95 -8.12 -5.27
CA VAL A 325 -7.92 -8.96 -5.88
C VAL A 325 -6.81 -9.17 -4.88
N GLY A 326 -6.46 -10.42 -4.59
CA GLY A 326 -5.45 -10.77 -3.62
C GLY A 326 -4.40 -11.74 -4.14
N LYS A 327 -3.27 -11.79 -3.44
CA LYS A 327 -2.27 -12.84 -3.58
C LYS A 327 -1.85 -13.38 -2.21
N PRO A 328 -1.71 -14.71 -2.03
CA PRO A 328 -1.16 -15.29 -0.82
C PRO A 328 0.36 -15.03 -0.70
N PHE A 329 0.93 -15.30 0.48
CA PHE A 329 2.39 -15.27 0.67
C PHE A 329 3.02 -16.56 0.17
N LYS A 330 2.74 -17.67 0.87
CA LYS A 330 3.14 -19.06 0.59
C LYS A 330 2.15 -20.01 1.28
N PRO A 331 2.00 -21.29 0.85
CA PRO A 331 2.68 -21.94 -0.27
C PRO A 331 1.98 -21.76 -1.62
N LYS A 332 0.77 -21.19 -1.65
CA LYS A 332 0.03 -20.92 -2.89
C LYS A 332 0.70 -19.77 -3.67
N THR A 333 0.61 -19.80 -4.99
CA THR A 333 1.24 -18.83 -5.92
C THR A 333 0.25 -18.27 -6.94
N GLN A 334 -1.03 -18.28 -6.57
CA GLN A 334 -2.13 -17.83 -7.40
C GLN A 334 -2.45 -16.34 -7.19
N VAL A 335 -3.30 -15.81 -8.07
CA VAL A 335 -3.98 -14.53 -7.87
C VAL A 335 -5.45 -14.87 -7.75
N ASP A 336 -6.07 -14.40 -6.68
CA ASP A 336 -7.47 -14.65 -6.38
C ASP A 336 -8.26 -13.35 -6.63
N LEU A 337 -9.45 -13.49 -7.20
CA LEU A 337 -10.40 -12.41 -7.40
C LEU A 337 -11.71 -12.80 -6.71
N TRP A 338 -12.15 -11.97 -5.79
CA TRP A 338 -13.48 -12.01 -5.20
C TRP A 338 -14.30 -10.88 -5.83
N GLU A 339 -15.14 -11.25 -6.80
CA GLU A 339 -16.04 -10.31 -7.47
C GLU A 339 -17.25 -10.04 -6.59
N ASN A 340 -17.56 -8.77 -6.36
CA ASN A 340 -18.77 -8.39 -5.67
C ASN A 340 -19.99 -8.51 -6.61
N ILE A 341 -20.62 -9.68 -6.56
CA ILE A 341 -21.83 -10.00 -7.34
C ILE A 341 -23.12 -9.55 -6.64
N THR A 342 -23.03 -9.20 -5.36
CA THR A 342 -24.12 -8.76 -4.49
C THR A 342 -24.00 -7.27 -4.20
N GLY A 343 -24.87 -6.70 -3.37
CA GLY A 343 -24.54 -5.47 -2.62
C GLY A 343 -24.35 -5.88 -1.18
N LEU A 344 -23.54 -6.92 -0.95
CA LEU A 344 -23.23 -7.58 0.32
C LEU A 344 -21.89 -8.28 0.17
#